data_AF-A0A6J5ZUJ1-F1
#
_entry.id   AF-A0A6J5ZUJ1-F1
#
_cell.length_a   1.000
_cell.length_b   1.000
_cell.length_c   1.000
_cell.angle_alpha   90.00
_cell.angle_beta   90.00
_cell.angle_gamma   90.00
#
_symmetry.space_group_name_H-M   'P 1'
#
loop_
_entity.id
_entity.type
_entity.pdbx_description
1 polymer ?
#
loop_
_entity_poly.entity_id
_entity_poly.type
_entity_poly.pdbx_seq_one_letter_code
_entity_poly.pdbx_strand_id
1 'polypeptide(L)'
;MIIGSDKRRLQRAWVAAIPLLLFALWYLAYGVSELKIGNAPVVPHFAAEMASNASGGLVGLGIEYGRPLALALLAAVVFRLAAPRRVTPWLAAVVLTAAALWALTALARADIGEPLAPRYIYPGAVLIVLIVVELLRGRELPSAAAPIALTLVCLAGLANYATLGAFAAGLRGNADVLEARLGALALVGPSVPAGFQAVPREAPQITPRGAVQSQRDFGSIGLPVSALPTASAIQRTAVDAVLISVPELTARPAATVSGGAPKLLSLSGARSAPSGRCTRFVPNRGAATVDLALPAGGALALRSAAALPVFLRRFGDQFGATPNLVVAAGRPTLLSARADASEVAWTVELKPSAPLTVCAR
;
A
#
# COMPACT_ATOMS: atom_id res chain seq x y z
N MET A 1 -0.67 30.14 45.21
CA MET A 1 0.80 29.98 45.29
C MET A 1 1.39 31.17 44.54
N ILE A 2 1.75 32.20 45.28
CA ILE A 2 2.16 33.50 44.75
C ILE A 2 3.52 33.36 44.08
N ILE A 3 3.65 33.96 42.90
CA ILE A 3 4.84 34.05 42.07
C ILE A 3 5.87 34.92 42.82
N GLY A 4 6.58 34.32 43.78
CA GLY A 4 7.70 34.93 44.46
C GLY A 4 8.97 34.74 43.65
N SER A 5 9.66 35.83 43.35
CA SER A 5 10.93 35.90 42.63
C SER A 5 12.07 35.25 43.41
N ASP A 6 12.12 33.92 43.40
CA ASP A 6 13.26 33.19 43.94
C ASP A 6 14.46 33.43 43.00
N LYS A 7 15.51 34.13 43.45
CA LYS A 7 16.70 34.46 42.63
C LYS A 7 17.30 33.22 41.95
N ARG A 8 17.14 32.04 42.56
CA ARG A 8 17.55 30.74 41.98
C ARG A 8 16.77 30.34 40.73
N ARG A 9 15.51 30.79 40.56
CA ARG A 9 14.71 30.55 39.34
C ARG A 9 15.20 31.39 38.18
N LEU A 10 15.50 32.67 38.41
CA LEU A 10 16.11 33.54 37.39
C LEU A 10 17.48 33.01 36.95
N GLN A 11 18.27 32.50 37.89
CA GLN A 11 19.55 31.83 37.58
C GLN A 11 19.42 30.55 36.76
N ARG A 12 18.22 29.97 36.63
CA ARG A 12 17.96 28.77 35.82
C ARG A 12 17.16 29.06 34.55
N ALA A 13 16.77 30.32 34.31
CA ALA A 13 16.00 30.70 33.13
C ALA A 13 16.74 30.37 31.82
N TRP A 14 18.09 30.39 31.84
CA TRP A 14 18.92 30.03 30.69
C TRP A 14 18.67 28.61 30.17
N VAL A 15 18.23 27.67 31.02
CA VAL A 15 17.96 26.28 30.64
C VAL A 15 16.86 26.19 29.58
N ALA A 16 15.87 27.09 29.63
CA ALA A 16 14.83 27.19 28.62
C ALA A 16 15.14 28.28 27.58
N ALA A 17 15.70 29.41 28.01
CA ALA A 17 15.93 30.56 27.14
C ALA A 17 16.95 30.27 26.02
N ILE A 18 18.04 29.54 26.31
CA ILE A 18 19.04 29.22 25.29
C ILE A 18 18.45 28.31 24.19
N PRO A 19 17.81 27.15 24.50
CA PRO A 19 17.16 26.35 23.47
C PRO A 19 16.08 27.11 22.70
N LEU A 20 15.26 27.93 23.37
CA LEU A 20 14.24 28.74 22.70
C LEU A 20 14.83 29.79 21.77
N LEU A 21 15.91 30.46 22.16
CA LEU A 21 16.61 31.41 21.30
C LEU A 21 17.24 30.72 20.10
N LEU A 22 17.91 29.59 20.30
CA LEU A 22 18.49 28.80 19.21
C LEU A 22 17.41 28.30 18.24
N PHE A 23 16.28 27.82 18.76
CA PHE A 23 15.14 27.44 17.95
C PHE A 23 14.56 28.63 17.20
N ALA A 24 14.42 29.80 17.84
CA ALA A 24 13.93 31.01 17.19
C ALA A 24 14.86 31.46 16.06
N LEU A 25 16.19 31.44 16.28
CA LEU A 25 17.18 31.77 15.25
C LEU A 25 17.12 30.79 14.07
N TRP A 26 17.01 29.48 14.35
CA TRP A 26 16.83 28.47 13.31
C TRP A 26 15.52 28.68 12.55
N TYR A 27 14.42 28.95 13.26
CA TYR A 27 13.10 29.17 12.67
C TYR A 27 13.05 30.45 11.82
N LEU A 28 13.73 31.52 12.23
CA LEU A 28 13.84 32.74 11.41
C LEU A 28 14.58 32.50 10.09
N ALA A 29 15.56 31.60 10.08
CA ALA A 29 16.34 31.29 8.89
C ALA A 29 15.67 30.24 7.97
N TYR A 30 14.97 29.25 8.54
CA TYR A 30 14.50 28.07 7.79
C TYR A 30 13.03 27.72 8.01
N GLY A 31 12.37 28.35 8.99
CA GLY A 31 11.04 27.96 9.45
C GLY A 31 9.94 28.41 8.51
N VAL A 32 9.00 27.51 8.24
CA VAL A 32 7.70 27.81 7.63
C VAL A 32 6.62 27.42 8.63
N SER A 33 5.67 28.33 8.90
CA SER A 33 4.56 28.05 9.81
C SER A 33 3.52 27.19 9.12
N GLU A 34 3.31 25.99 9.64
CA GLU A 34 2.20 25.12 9.24
C GLU A 34 0.94 25.35 10.09
N LEU A 35 0.99 26.26 11.08
CA LEU A 35 -0.15 26.52 11.97
C LEU A 35 -1.31 27.18 11.22
N LYS A 36 -2.50 26.57 11.30
CA LYS A 36 -3.72 27.07 10.68
C LYS A 36 -4.76 27.35 11.75
N ILE A 37 -5.06 28.63 12.01
CA ILE A 37 -6.07 29.02 13.00
C ILE A 37 -7.46 28.44 12.64
N GLY A 38 -7.74 28.25 11.35
CA GLY A 38 -8.96 27.58 10.87
C GLY A 38 -9.14 26.14 11.40
N ASN A 39 -8.06 25.49 11.86
CA ASN A 39 -8.13 24.16 12.48
C ASN A 39 -8.56 24.22 13.96
N ALA A 40 -8.62 25.40 14.60
CA ALA A 40 -8.92 25.52 16.03
C ALA A 40 -10.21 24.78 16.48
N PRO A 41 -11.34 24.82 15.74
CA PRO A 41 -12.56 24.12 16.14
C PRO A 41 -12.42 22.59 16.20
N VAL A 42 -11.53 21.98 15.41
CA VAL A 42 -11.35 20.53 15.36
C VAL A 42 -10.24 20.02 16.28
N VAL A 43 -9.47 20.92 16.91
CA VAL A 43 -8.38 20.57 17.83
C VAL A 43 -8.82 19.60 18.94
N PRO A 44 -9.94 19.79 19.66
CA PRO A 44 -10.30 18.90 20.76
C PRO A 44 -10.51 17.46 20.30
N HIS A 45 -11.21 17.27 19.18
CA HIS A 45 -11.46 15.94 18.63
C HIS A 45 -10.17 15.29 18.11
N PHE A 46 -9.37 16.04 17.34
CA PHE A 46 -8.10 15.55 16.81
C PHE A 46 -7.12 15.15 17.93
N ALA A 47 -7.02 15.98 18.97
CA ALA A 47 -6.18 15.70 20.13
C ALA A 47 -6.67 14.47 20.91
N ALA A 48 -7.98 14.30 21.06
CA ALA A 48 -8.55 13.12 21.70
C ALA A 48 -8.27 11.83 20.91
N GLU A 49 -8.37 11.87 19.58
CA GLU A 49 -8.02 10.74 18.71
C GLU A 49 -6.51 10.43 18.76
N MET A 50 -5.64 11.45 18.76
CA MET A 50 -4.20 11.25 18.95
C MET A 50 -3.86 10.62 20.31
N ALA A 51 -4.46 11.12 21.40
CA ALA A 51 -4.26 10.59 22.74
C ALA A 51 -4.74 9.14 22.83
N SER A 52 -5.91 8.85 22.27
CA SER A 52 -6.48 7.50 22.20
C SER A 52 -5.57 6.57 21.41
N ASN A 53 -5.09 7.00 20.24
CA ASN A 53 -4.17 6.19 19.42
C ASN A 53 -2.84 5.92 20.13
N ALA A 54 -2.30 6.92 20.84
CA ALA A 54 -1.08 6.75 21.64
C ALA A 54 -1.29 5.77 22.80
N SER A 55 -2.43 5.87 23.51
CA SER A 55 -2.80 4.91 24.58
C SER A 55 -3.00 3.50 24.05
N GLY A 56 -3.66 3.34 22.91
CA GLY A 56 -3.89 2.04 22.27
C GLY A 56 -2.61 1.43 21.73
N GLY A 57 -1.72 2.25 21.17
CA GLY A 57 -0.39 1.86 20.70
C GLY A 57 0.51 1.39 21.84
N LEU A 58 0.43 2.01 23.02
CA LEU A 58 1.20 1.58 24.19
C LEU A 58 0.94 0.11 24.56
N VAL A 59 -0.30 -0.35 24.42
CA VAL A 59 -0.71 -1.72 24.75
C VAL A 59 -0.81 -2.65 23.53
N GLY A 60 -0.60 -2.13 22.32
CA GLY A 60 -0.66 -2.92 21.08
C GLY A 60 -2.07 -3.39 20.70
N LEU A 61 -3.12 -2.72 21.20
CA LEU A 61 -4.53 -3.11 20.97
C LEU A 61 -5.27 -2.15 20.01
N GLY A 62 -4.60 -1.11 19.51
CA GLY A 62 -5.19 -0.15 18.58
C GLY A 62 -6.18 0.82 19.25
N ILE A 63 -6.83 1.65 18.43
CA ILE A 63 -7.60 2.79 18.92
C ILE A 63 -8.85 2.41 19.73
N GLU A 64 -9.50 1.29 19.41
CA GLU A 64 -10.74 0.90 20.09
C GLU A 64 -10.52 0.64 21.59
N TYR A 65 -9.35 0.13 21.97
CA TYR A 65 -8.92 0.01 23.37
C TYR A 65 -8.19 1.26 23.87
N GLY A 66 -7.62 2.04 22.94
CA GLY A 66 -6.98 3.30 23.24
C GLY A 66 -7.92 4.36 23.81
N ARG A 67 -9.15 4.47 23.28
CA ARG A 67 -10.17 5.43 23.76
C ARG A 67 -10.51 5.26 25.25
N PRO A 68 -10.90 4.06 25.75
CA PRO A 68 -11.19 3.90 27.17
C PRO A 68 -9.93 4.09 28.05
N LEU A 69 -8.74 3.70 27.57
CA LEU A 69 -7.48 3.93 28.30
C LEU A 69 -7.15 5.42 28.42
N ALA A 70 -7.30 6.19 27.34
CA ALA A 70 -7.10 7.63 27.35
C ALA A 70 -8.09 8.34 28.27
N LEU A 71 -9.36 7.90 28.27
CA LEU A 71 -10.38 8.43 29.18
C LEU A 71 -10.05 8.13 30.65
N ALA A 72 -9.60 6.91 30.96
CA ALA A 72 -9.18 6.54 32.31
C ALA A 72 -7.98 7.38 32.78
N LEU A 73 -6.99 7.60 31.89
CA LEU A 73 -5.85 8.45 32.17
C LEU A 73 -6.28 9.91 32.42
N LEU A 74 -7.17 10.44 31.58
CA LEU A 74 -7.71 11.78 31.74
C LEU A 74 -8.43 11.93 33.09
N ALA A 75 -9.28 10.98 33.45
CA ALA A 75 -9.96 10.97 34.74
C ALA A 75 -8.98 10.95 35.91
N ALA A 76 -7.92 10.13 35.83
CA ALA A 76 -6.88 10.08 36.86
C ALA A 76 -6.11 11.41 36.99
N VAL A 77 -5.79 12.06 35.87
CA VAL A 77 -5.15 13.38 35.83
C VAL A 77 -6.07 14.43 36.45
N VAL A 78 -7.34 14.51 36.03
CA VAL A 78 -8.32 15.47 36.56
C VAL A 78 -8.51 15.28 38.06
N PHE A 79 -8.67 14.03 38.53
CA PHE A 79 -8.81 13.73 39.95
C PHE A 79 -7.56 14.16 40.74
N ARG A 80 -6.36 13.96 40.20
CA ARG A 80 -5.12 14.40 40.84
C ARG A 80 -4.99 15.92 40.89
N LEU A 81 -5.38 16.61 39.82
CA LEU A 81 -5.34 18.08 39.73
C LEU A 81 -6.38 18.74 40.63
N ALA A 82 -7.53 18.10 40.85
CA ALA A 82 -8.55 18.55 41.78
C ALA A 82 -8.13 18.49 43.27
N ALA A 83 -6.98 17.89 43.58
CA ALA A 83 -6.41 17.82 44.93
C ALA A 83 -5.11 18.67 45.04
N PRO A 84 -5.20 19.98 45.35
CA PRO A 84 -4.12 20.95 45.15
C PRO A 84 -2.83 20.63 45.92
N ARG A 85 -2.94 19.94 47.05
CA ARG A 85 -1.80 19.57 47.91
C ARG A 85 -0.89 18.48 47.33
N ARG A 86 -1.21 17.93 46.14
CA ARG A 86 -0.55 16.73 45.61
C ARG A 86 -0.02 16.86 44.18
N VAL A 87 -0.11 18.03 43.56
CA VAL A 87 0.37 18.24 42.17
C VAL A 87 1.86 18.60 42.20
N THR A 88 2.69 17.73 41.61
CA THR A 88 4.12 18.02 41.45
C THR A 88 4.31 18.98 40.25
N PRO A 89 5.32 19.87 40.28
CA PRO A 89 5.66 20.69 39.10
C PRO A 89 5.94 19.85 37.86
N TRP A 90 6.47 18.63 38.04
CA TRP A 90 6.74 17.68 36.98
C TRP A 90 5.47 17.13 36.33
N LEU A 91 4.46 16.73 37.12
CA LEU A 91 3.17 16.29 36.57
C LEU A 91 2.55 17.39 35.69
N ALA A 92 2.53 18.63 36.20
CA ALA A 92 2.03 19.77 35.44
C ALA A 92 2.82 19.98 34.14
N ALA A 93 4.15 19.92 34.19
CA ALA A 93 5.00 20.08 33.02
C ALA A 93 4.74 19.01 31.95
N VAL A 94 4.64 17.72 32.33
CA VAL A 94 4.42 16.62 31.37
C VAL A 94 3.00 16.68 30.80
N VAL A 95 1.97 16.97 31.62
CA VAL A 95 0.60 17.14 31.13
C VAL A 95 0.49 18.30 30.15
N LEU A 96 1.11 19.45 30.46
CA LEU A 96 1.14 20.60 29.54
C LEU A 96 1.90 20.26 28.27
N THR A 97 2.98 19.48 28.35
CA THR A 97 3.74 19.03 27.18
C THR A 97 2.88 18.12 26.29
N ALA A 98 2.12 17.18 26.87
CA ALA A 98 1.19 16.32 26.12
C ALA A 98 0.07 17.13 25.47
N ALA A 99 -0.56 18.03 26.22
CA ALA A 99 -1.59 18.92 25.70
C ALA A 99 -1.05 19.80 24.56
N ALA A 100 0.14 20.39 24.72
CA ALA A 100 0.79 21.19 23.69
C ALA A 100 1.12 20.36 22.45
N LEU A 101 1.69 19.16 22.62
CA LEU A 101 1.99 18.26 21.50
C LEU A 101 0.73 18.00 20.67
N TRP A 102 -0.36 17.54 21.29
CA TRP A 102 -1.58 17.18 20.58
C TRP A 102 -2.29 18.41 20.00
N ALA A 103 -2.38 19.51 20.75
CA ALA A 103 -3.05 20.73 20.29
C ALA A 103 -2.30 21.41 19.14
N LEU A 104 -0.97 21.54 19.23
CA LEU A 104 -0.16 22.16 18.17
C LEU A 104 -0.11 21.27 16.92
N THR A 105 -0.06 19.93 17.09
CA THR A 105 -0.15 19.00 15.96
C THR A 105 -1.49 19.14 15.26
N ALA A 106 -2.59 19.21 16.01
CA ALA A 106 -3.92 19.41 15.44
C ALA A 106 -4.03 20.75 14.70
N LEU A 107 -3.54 21.85 15.30
CA LEU A 107 -3.52 23.16 14.64
C LEU A 107 -2.73 23.14 13.33
N ALA A 108 -1.63 22.39 13.27
CA ALA A 108 -0.78 22.32 12.09
C ALA A 108 -1.23 21.32 11.02
N ARG A 109 -2.02 20.29 11.37
CA ARG A 109 -2.22 19.12 10.51
C ARG A 109 -3.65 18.61 10.41
N ALA A 110 -4.63 19.22 11.08
CA ALA A 110 -5.99 18.69 11.08
C ALA A 110 -6.65 18.68 9.68
N ASP A 111 -6.21 19.54 8.76
CA ASP A 111 -6.63 19.57 7.37
C ASP A 111 -6.19 18.34 6.55
N ILE A 112 -5.14 17.63 6.99
CA ILE A 112 -4.70 16.36 6.38
C ILE A 112 -5.59 15.19 6.86
N GLY A 113 -6.25 15.34 8.02
CA GLY A 113 -7.21 14.35 8.51
C GLY A 113 -6.58 13.04 9.01
N GLU A 114 -5.31 13.05 9.44
CA GLU A 114 -4.59 11.85 9.88
C GLU A 114 -4.23 11.85 11.38
N PRO A 115 -5.18 11.97 12.33
CA PRO A 115 -4.86 11.96 13.77
C PRO A 115 -4.25 10.62 14.23
N LEU A 116 -4.47 9.56 13.47
CA LEU A 116 -4.04 8.20 13.79
C LEU A 116 -2.68 7.81 13.19
N ALA A 117 -1.97 8.77 12.57
CA ALA A 117 -0.71 8.48 11.92
C ALA A 117 0.33 7.91 12.94
N PRO A 118 1.06 6.83 12.61
CA PRO A 118 2.01 6.18 13.52
C PRO A 118 3.08 7.13 14.11
N ARG A 119 3.45 8.17 13.36
CA ARG A 119 4.41 9.21 13.76
C ARG A 119 4.02 9.97 15.04
N TYR A 120 2.74 9.91 15.45
CA TYR A 120 2.26 10.56 16.67
C TYR A 120 2.18 9.62 17.89
N ILE A 121 2.25 8.31 17.66
CA ILE A 121 2.09 7.29 18.71
C ILE A 121 3.28 7.35 19.68
N TYR A 122 4.52 7.30 19.17
CA TYR A 122 5.73 7.26 20.00
C TYR A 122 5.85 8.45 20.97
N PRO A 123 5.81 9.72 20.53
CA PRO A 123 5.91 10.85 21.46
C PRO A 123 4.73 10.90 22.44
N GLY A 124 3.51 10.56 21.98
CA GLY A 124 2.34 10.48 22.86
C GLY A 124 2.48 9.39 23.94
N ALA A 125 2.94 8.20 23.56
CA ALA A 125 3.15 7.07 24.45
C ALA A 125 4.18 7.37 25.54
N VAL A 126 5.31 8.00 25.18
CA VAL A 126 6.33 8.44 26.15
C VAL A 126 5.73 9.41 27.18
N LEU A 127 4.97 10.41 26.72
CA LEU A 127 4.33 11.37 27.62
C LEU A 127 3.29 10.71 28.53
N ILE A 128 2.51 9.76 28.01
CA ILE A 128 1.57 8.96 28.80
C ILE A 128 2.30 8.19 29.91
N VAL A 129 3.41 7.51 29.61
CA VAL A 129 4.20 6.79 30.62
C VAL A 129 4.71 7.75 31.70
N LEU A 130 5.25 8.90 31.30
CA LEU A 130 5.73 9.91 32.25
C LEU A 130 4.61 10.47 33.13
N ILE A 131 3.41 10.69 32.58
CA ILE A 131 2.22 11.07 33.36
C ILE A 131 1.90 9.98 34.38
N VAL A 132 1.83 8.72 33.98
CA VAL A 132 1.53 7.59 34.88
C VAL A 132 2.58 7.51 36.01
N VAL A 133 3.86 7.63 35.69
CA VAL A 133 4.95 7.63 36.69
C VAL A 133 4.77 8.75 37.72
N GLU A 134 4.45 9.97 37.29
CA GLU A 134 4.21 11.09 38.20
C GLU A 134 2.91 10.94 39.01
N LEU A 135 1.87 10.32 38.46
CA LEU A 135 0.62 10.03 39.19
C LEU A 135 0.85 9.02 40.33
N LEU A 136 1.78 8.08 40.13
CA LEU A 136 2.16 7.06 41.11
C LEU A 136 3.26 7.53 42.08
N ARG A 137 3.91 8.67 41.82
CA ARG A 137 4.99 9.18 42.67
C ARG A 137 4.54 9.40 44.12
N GLY A 138 5.34 8.88 45.05
CA GLY A 138 5.10 8.98 46.49
C GLY A 138 3.99 8.05 47.01
N ARG A 139 3.58 7.06 46.21
CA ARG A 139 2.71 5.97 46.66
C ARG A 139 3.54 4.75 46.99
N GLU A 140 3.24 4.12 48.12
CA GLU A 140 3.70 2.76 48.40
C GLU A 140 2.85 1.80 47.59
N LEU A 141 3.47 1.12 46.63
CA LEU A 141 2.79 0.10 45.84
C LEU A 141 2.89 -1.24 46.58
N PRO A 142 1.81 -2.05 46.62
CA PRO A 142 1.89 -3.38 47.20
C PRO A 142 2.91 -4.23 46.44
N SER A 143 3.54 -5.20 47.10
CA SER A 143 4.53 -6.09 46.47
C SER A 143 3.98 -6.83 45.24
N ALA A 144 2.68 -7.10 45.21
CA ALA A 144 1.99 -7.69 44.05
C ALA A 144 1.90 -6.76 42.82
N ALA A 145 2.08 -5.44 42.97
CA ALA A 145 2.01 -4.51 41.85
C ALA A 145 3.14 -4.72 40.84
N ALA A 146 4.35 -5.07 41.31
CA ALA A 146 5.50 -5.31 40.43
C ALA A 146 5.28 -6.49 39.46
N PRO A 147 4.90 -7.71 39.91
CA PRO A 147 4.64 -8.81 38.98
C PRO A 147 3.42 -8.56 38.08
N ILE A 148 2.39 -7.86 38.56
CA ILE A 148 1.24 -7.45 37.71
C ILE A 148 1.71 -6.50 36.61
N ALA A 149 2.47 -5.45 36.96
CA ALA A 149 2.99 -4.49 36.00
C ALA A 149 3.91 -5.17 34.97
N LEU A 150 4.80 -6.06 35.41
CA LEU A 150 5.64 -6.85 34.52
C LEU A 150 4.80 -7.70 33.56
N THR A 151 3.77 -8.37 34.06
CA THR A 151 2.86 -9.19 33.24
C THR A 151 2.17 -8.33 32.19
N LEU A 152 1.63 -7.16 32.57
CA LEU A 152 0.98 -6.24 31.64
C LEU A 152 1.95 -5.71 30.57
N VAL A 153 3.20 -5.39 30.94
CA VAL A 153 4.24 -4.98 30.00
C VAL A 153 4.58 -6.11 29.02
N CYS A 154 4.71 -7.35 29.50
CA CYS A 154 4.96 -8.51 28.64
C CYS A 154 3.80 -8.75 27.66
N LEU A 155 2.55 -8.67 28.13
CA LEU A 155 1.36 -8.81 27.28
C LEU A 155 1.27 -7.70 26.23
N ALA A 156 1.52 -6.44 26.63
CA ALA A 156 1.59 -5.31 25.71
C ALA A 156 2.70 -5.47 24.67
N GLY A 157 3.87 -5.98 25.09
CA GLY A 157 4.98 -6.29 24.20
C GLY A 157 4.62 -7.36 23.16
N LEU A 158 3.94 -8.44 23.58
CA LEU A 158 3.48 -9.50 22.68
C LEU A 158 2.42 -9.00 21.69
N ALA A 159 1.46 -8.20 22.15
CA ALA A 159 0.43 -7.59 21.29
C ALA A 159 1.04 -6.64 20.25
N ASN A 160 2.01 -5.81 20.67
CA ASN A 160 2.77 -4.96 19.75
C ASN A 160 3.58 -5.78 18.74
N TYR A 161 4.26 -6.85 19.18
CA TYR A 161 5.02 -7.72 18.29
C TYR A 161 4.13 -8.38 17.23
N ALA A 162 2.97 -8.90 17.62
CA ALA A 162 2.00 -9.48 16.69
C ALA A 162 1.51 -8.45 15.67
N THR A 163 1.19 -7.23 16.12
CA THR A 163 0.77 -6.12 15.26
C THR A 163 1.86 -5.74 14.26
N LEU A 164 3.10 -5.53 14.74
CA LEU A 164 4.26 -5.24 13.90
C LEU A 164 4.54 -6.36 12.89
N GLY A 165 4.38 -7.63 13.30
CA GLY A 165 4.51 -8.79 12.42
C GLY A 165 3.48 -8.79 11.30
N ALA A 166 2.22 -8.50 11.61
CA ALA A 166 1.14 -8.39 10.63
C ALA A 166 1.38 -7.23 9.64
N PHE A 167 1.75 -6.05 10.14
CA PHE A 167 2.11 -4.91 9.28
C PHE A 167 3.32 -5.21 8.40
N ALA A 168 4.37 -5.84 8.97
CA ALA A 168 5.55 -6.24 8.21
C ALA A 168 5.20 -7.26 7.12
N ALA A 169 4.33 -8.23 7.39
CA ALA A 169 3.85 -9.17 6.38
C ALA A 169 3.09 -8.46 5.25
N GLY A 170 2.23 -7.49 5.59
CA GLY A 170 1.54 -6.64 4.61
C GLY A 170 2.52 -5.82 3.75
N LEU A 171 3.54 -5.21 4.36
CA LEU A 171 4.57 -4.47 3.64
C LEU A 171 5.40 -5.36 2.71
N ARG A 172 5.73 -6.59 3.13
CA ARG A 172 6.40 -7.58 2.26
C ARG A 172 5.51 -7.97 1.08
N GLY A 173 4.22 -8.23 1.32
CA GLY A 173 3.28 -8.52 0.23
C GLY A 173 3.14 -7.36 -0.77
N ASN A 174 3.12 -6.12 -0.29
CA ASN A 174 3.14 -4.94 -1.17
C ASN A 174 4.46 -4.82 -1.94
N ALA A 175 5.59 -5.13 -1.30
CA ALA A 175 6.89 -5.15 -1.95
C ALA A 175 6.95 -6.22 -3.05
N ASP A 176 6.42 -7.43 -2.81
CA ASP A 176 6.35 -8.49 -3.81
C ASP A 176 5.59 -8.03 -5.07
N VAL A 177 4.43 -7.40 -4.88
CA VAL A 177 3.61 -6.85 -5.98
C VAL A 177 4.34 -5.72 -6.70
N LEU A 178 4.98 -4.81 -5.96
CA LEU A 178 5.77 -3.70 -6.49
C LEU A 178 6.93 -4.21 -7.35
N GLU A 179 7.73 -5.14 -6.83
CA GLU A 179 8.86 -5.74 -7.53
C GLU A 179 8.42 -6.43 -8.83
N ALA A 180 7.30 -7.16 -8.79
CA ALA A 180 6.77 -7.85 -9.95
C ALA A 180 6.29 -6.87 -11.04
N ARG A 181 5.59 -5.80 -10.65
CA ARG A 181 5.13 -4.75 -11.58
C ARG A 181 6.29 -3.97 -12.18
N LEU A 182 7.33 -3.67 -11.40
CA LEU A 182 8.56 -3.06 -11.91
C LEU A 182 9.33 -4.00 -12.83
N GLY A 183 9.38 -5.30 -12.52
CA GLY A 183 9.95 -6.32 -13.40
C GLY A 183 9.22 -6.41 -14.75
N ALA A 184 7.90 -6.23 -14.75
CA ALA A 184 7.12 -6.17 -15.99
C ALA A 184 7.47 -4.96 -16.88
N LEU A 185 7.87 -3.82 -16.30
CA LEU A 185 8.33 -2.66 -17.07
C LEU A 185 9.61 -2.95 -17.85
N ALA A 186 10.45 -3.88 -17.37
CA ALA A 186 11.63 -4.34 -18.10
C ALA A 186 11.28 -5.03 -19.43
N LEU A 187 10.11 -5.70 -19.49
CA LEU A 187 9.61 -6.36 -20.69
C LEU A 187 9.03 -5.37 -21.69
N VAL A 188 8.30 -4.36 -21.19
CA VAL A 188 7.70 -3.32 -22.04
C VAL A 188 8.76 -2.36 -22.60
N GLY A 189 9.76 -2.04 -21.79
CA GLY A 189 10.84 -1.12 -22.14
C GLY A 189 10.35 0.29 -22.47
N PRO A 190 10.84 0.95 -23.53
CA PRO A 190 10.55 2.35 -23.82
C PRO A 190 9.13 2.64 -24.34
N SER A 191 8.31 1.61 -24.57
CA SER A 191 6.97 1.76 -25.17
C SER A 191 5.86 2.02 -24.16
N VAL A 192 6.20 2.22 -22.88
CA VAL A 192 5.22 2.55 -21.85
C VAL A 192 4.61 3.94 -22.14
N PRO A 193 3.27 4.07 -22.18
CA PRO A 193 2.62 5.38 -22.34
C PRO A 193 3.06 6.36 -21.25
N ALA A 194 3.24 7.64 -21.59
CA ALA A 194 3.76 8.65 -20.66
C ALA A 194 2.89 8.85 -19.40
N GLY A 195 1.58 8.62 -19.50
CA GLY A 195 0.65 8.70 -18.38
C GLY A 195 0.39 7.38 -17.64
N PHE A 196 1.03 6.29 -18.06
CA PHE A 196 0.87 5.00 -17.40
C PHE A 196 1.48 5.03 -16.00
N GLN A 197 0.79 4.47 -15.01
CA GLN A 197 1.34 4.23 -13.68
C GLN A 197 1.37 2.75 -13.40
N ALA A 198 2.57 2.19 -13.28
CA ALA A 198 2.73 0.76 -13.02
C ALA A 198 2.24 0.37 -11.62
N VAL A 199 2.45 1.24 -10.64
CA VAL A 199 2.25 0.97 -9.20
C VAL A 199 1.48 2.13 -8.53
N PRO A 200 0.26 2.43 -9.00
CA PRO A 200 -0.47 3.64 -8.61
C PRO A 200 -0.90 3.66 -7.14
N ARG A 201 -0.95 2.50 -6.47
CA ARG A 201 -1.32 2.40 -5.05
C ARG A 201 -0.10 2.37 -4.14
N GLU A 202 0.91 1.60 -4.51
CA GLU A 202 2.05 1.30 -3.63
C GLU A 202 3.13 2.38 -3.72
N ALA A 203 3.37 2.91 -4.92
CA ALA A 203 4.41 3.92 -5.16
C ALA A 203 4.05 4.84 -6.35
N PRO A 204 2.98 5.66 -6.24
CA PRO A 204 2.49 6.53 -7.33
C PRO A 204 3.52 7.55 -7.83
N GLN A 205 4.55 7.84 -7.03
CA GLN A 205 5.68 8.69 -7.41
C GLN A 205 6.62 8.05 -8.45
N ILE A 206 6.55 6.74 -8.66
CA ILE A 206 7.39 6.04 -9.65
C ILE A 206 6.76 6.19 -11.03
N THR A 207 7.43 6.97 -11.89
CA THR A 207 7.05 7.10 -13.29
C THR A 207 7.68 5.97 -14.13
N PRO A 208 7.04 5.53 -15.23
CA PRO A 208 7.63 4.52 -16.10
C PRO A 208 8.98 4.90 -16.66
N ARG A 209 9.13 6.17 -17.08
CA ARG A 209 10.40 6.69 -17.58
C ARG A 209 11.49 6.65 -16.51
N GLY A 210 11.16 7.05 -15.29
CA GLY A 210 12.07 6.97 -14.15
C GLY A 210 12.47 5.53 -13.84
N ALA A 211 11.51 4.61 -13.82
CA ALA A 211 11.77 3.19 -13.59
C ALA A 211 12.69 2.58 -14.66
N VAL A 212 12.39 2.79 -15.95
CA VAL A 212 13.23 2.29 -17.05
C VAL A 212 14.62 2.92 -17.04
N GLN A 213 14.73 4.21 -16.68
CA GLN A 213 16.04 4.87 -16.53
C GLN A 213 16.84 4.27 -15.38
N SER A 214 16.24 4.15 -14.19
CA SER A 214 16.88 3.53 -13.03
C SER A 214 17.32 2.10 -13.32
N GLN A 215 16.55 1.36 -14.13
CA GLN A 215 16.94 0.02 -14.52
C GLN A 215 18.22 -0.02 -15.38
N ARG A 216 18.40 0.97 -16.26
CA ARG A 216 19.63 1.12 -17.05
C ARG A 216 20.81 1.53 -16.18
N ASP A 217 20.60 2.42 -15.23
CA ASP A 217 21.68 3.01 -14.44
C ASP A 217 22.15 2.10 -13.29
N PHE A 218 21.23 1.32 -12.69
CA PHE A 218 21.50 0.56 -11.46
C PHE A 218 21.23 -0.95 -11.57
N GLY A 219 20.79 -1.45 -12.74
CA GLY A 219 20.39 -2.85 -12.92
C GLY A 219 18.94 -3.10 -12.52
N SER A 220 18.57 -4.35 -12.22
CA SER A 220 17.16 -4.70 -11.97
C SER A 220 16.61 -3.98 -10.72
N ILE A 221 15.62 -3.10 -10.91
CA ILE A 221 14.92 -2.39 -9.82
C ILE A 221 13.68 -3.14 -9.30
N GLY A 222 13.40 -4.31 -9.86
CA GLY A 222 12.34 -5.21 -9.45
C GLY A 222 12.73 -6.66 -9.74
N LEU A 223 11.74 -7.53 -9.84
CA LEU A 223 11.96 -8.93 -10.20
C LEU A 223 12.66 -9.03 -11.58
N PRO A 224 13.81 -9.72 -11.68
CA PRO A 224 14.47 -9.92 -12.96
C PRO A 224 13.57 -10.77 -13.87
N VAL A 225 13.61 -10.49 -15.18
CA VAL A 225 12.76 -11.17 -16.19
C VAL A 225 12.88 -12.68 -16.11
N SER A 226 14.08 -13.21 -15.85
CA SER A 226 14.35 -14.64 -15.72
C SER A 226 13.69 -15.29 -14.51
N ALA A 227 13.36 -14.54 -13.45
CA ALA A 227 12.70 -15.05 -12.25
C ALA A 227 11.17 -15.03 -12.36
N LEU A 228 10.59 -14.30 -13.33
CA LEU A 228 9.14 -14.18 -13.50
C LEU A 228 8.41 -15.53 -13.67
N PRO A 229 8.93 -16.51 -14.44
CA PRO A 229 8.24 -17.80 -14.59
C PRO A 229 8.11 -18.58 -13.27
N THR A 230 9.06 -18.42 -12.36
CA THR A 230 9.10 -19.12 -11.06
C THR A 230 8.70 -18.25 -9.88
N ALA A 231 8.33 -16.98 -10.11
CA ALA A 231 7.86 -16.06 -9.07
C ALA A 231 6.56 -16.58 -8.43
N SER A 232 6.13 -16.03 -7.29
CA SER A 232 4.87 -16.46 -6.67
C SER A 232 3.65 -16.19 -7.58
N ALA A 233 2.55 -16.91 -7.37
CA ALA A 233 1.32 -16.73 -8.16
C ALA A 233 0.80 -15.28 -8.14
N ILE A 234 0.94 -14.59 -6.99
CA ILE A 234 0.57 -13.17 -6.83
C ILE A 234 1.45 -12.28 -7.71
N GLN A 235 2.78 -12.50 -7.69
CA GLN A 235 3.73 -11.74 -8.51
C GLN A 235 3.50 -11.96 -10.01
N ARG A 236 3.30 -13.21 -10.43
CA ARG A 236 2.99 -13.55 -11.83
C ARG A 236 1.70 -12.88 -12.31
N THR A 237 0.67 -12.87 -11.47
CA THR A 237 -0.60 -12.18 -11.77
C THR A 237 -0.40 -10.65 -11.84
N ALA A 238 0.42 -10.08 -10.96
CA ALA A 238 0.73 -8.66 -10.96
C ALA A 238 1.50 -8.21 -12.22
N VAL A 239 2.40 -9.06 -12.74
CA VAL A 239 3.10 -8.86 -14.01
C VAL A 239 2.12 -8.83 -15.17
N ASP A 240 1.25 -9.84 -15.26
CA ASP A 240 0.24 -9.92 -16.33
C ASP A 240 -0.66 -8.69 -16.34
N ALA A 241 -1.06 -8.17 -15.17
CA ALA A 241 -1.84 -6.94 -15.07
C ALA A 241 -1.13 -5.72 -15.70
N VAL A 242 0.19 -5.60 -15.56
CA VAL A 242 0.97 -4.53 -16.22
C VAL A 242 1.05 -4.78 -17.72
N LEU A 243 1.40 -6.00 -18.13
CA LEU A 243 1.58 -6.33 -19.54
C LEU A 243 0.29 -6.22 -20.35
N ILE A 244 -0.87 -6.47 -19.73
CA ILE A 244 -2.19 -6.29 -20.32
C ILE A 244 -2.59 -4.81 -20.43
N SER A 245 -2.24 -4.01 -19.42
CA SER A 245 -2.65 -2.59 -19.35
C SER A 245 -1.79 -1.69 -20.23
N VAL A 246 -0.58 -2.15 -20.56
CA VAL A 246 0.23 -1.59 -21.64
C VAL A 246 -0.19 -2.25 -22.96
N PRO A 247 -0.29 -1.51 -24.08
CA PRO A 247 -0.70 -2.06 -25.38
C PRO A 247 0.39 -2.93 -26.06
N GLU A 248 0.94 -3.92 -25.34
CA GLU A 248 1.85 -4.95 -25.86
C GLU A 248 1.12 -5.93 -26.80
N LEU A 249 -0.18 -6.12 -26.55
CA LEU A 249 -1.08 -6.90 -27.40
C LEU A 249 -1.98 -5.95 -28.18
N THR A 250 -1.94 -6.07 -29.51
CA THR A 250 -2.80 -5.27 -30.38
C THR A 250 -3.72 -6.17 -31.19
N ALA A 251 -5.00 -5.80 -31.23
CA ALA A 251 -5.99 -6.37 -32.13
C ALA A 251 -6.19 -5.40 -33.29
N ARG A 252 -5.89 -5.84 -34.51
CA ARG A 252 -6.02 -5.01 -35.72
C ARG A 252 -6.85 -5.75 -36.77
N PRO A 253 -7.63 -5.05 -37.61
CA PRO A 253 -8.31 -5.67 -38.74
C PRO A 253 -7.32 -6.41 -39.63
N ALA A 254 -7.69 -7.61 -40.09
CA ALA A 254 -6.94 -8.37 -41.08
C ALA A 254 -7.75 -8.47 -42.38
N ALA A 255 -7.06 -8.53 -43.52
CA ALA A 255 -7.72 -8.78 -44.80
C ALA A 255 -8.23 -10.24 -44.90
N THR A 256 -7.43 -11.18 -44.41
CA THR A 256 -7.71 -12.63 -44.49
C THR A 256 -7.22 -13.35 -43.25
N VAL A 257 -7.85 -14.48 -42.93
CA VAL A 257 -7.38 -15.44 -41.92
C VAL A 257 -6.52 -16.49 -42.62
N SER A 258 -5.21 -16.37 -42.48
CA SER A 258 -4.22 -17.28 -43.08
C SER A 258 -3.03 -17.48 -42.15
N GLY A 259 -2.33 -18.60 -42.28
CA GLY A 259 -1.23 -18.99 -41.40
C GLY A 259 -1.15 -20.52 -41.25
N GLY A 260 -0.42 -20.98 -40.24
CA GLY A 260 -0.39 -22.38 -39.80
C GLY A 260 -1.40 -22.68 -38.69
N ALA A 261 -1.47 -23.94 -38.26
CA ALA A 261 -2.34 -24.33 -37.16
C ALA A 261 -1.75 -23.78 -35.85
N PRO A 262 -2.55 -23.09 -35.01
CA PRO A 262 -2.05 -22.60 -33.73
C PRO A 262 -1.73 -23.76 -32.78
N LYS A 263 -0.77 -23.53 -31.87
CA LYS A 263 -0.50 -24.47 -30.78
C LYS A 263 -1.65 -24.42 -29.77
N LEU A 264 -2.48 -25.47 -29.78
CA LEU A 264 -3.57 -25.66 -28.84
C LEU A 264 -3.02 -26.11 -27.48
N LEU A 265 -3.39 -25.40 -26.41
CA LEU A 265 -2.98 -25.70 -25.04
C LEU A 265 -4.07 -26.45 -24.28
N SER A 266 -5.32 -25.98 -24.40
CA SER A 266 -6.49 -26.58 -23.77
C SER A 266 -7.74 -26.32 -24.60
N LEU A 267 -8.71 -27.23 -24.54
CA LEU A 267 -9.99 -27.14 -25.23
C LEU A 267 -11.10 -27.72 -24.34
N SER A 268 -12.12 -26.91 -24.07
CA SER A 268 -13.31 -27.35 -23.33
C SER A 268 -14.58 -26.86 -24.01
N GLY A 269 -15.64 -27.68 -24.01
CA GLY A 269 -16.94 -27.29 -24.57
C GLY A 269 -16.96 -27.01 -26.08
N ALA A 270 -15.92 -27.39 -26.84
CA ALA A 270 -15.84 -27.23 -28.29
C ALA A 270 -15.14 -28.42 -28.96
N ARG A 271 -15.34 -28.57 -30.27
CA ARG A 271 -14.59 -29.50 -31.12
C ARG A 271 -13.65 -28.75 -32.03
N SER A 272 -12.43 -29.25 -32.19
CA SER A 272 -11.48 -28.74 -33.18
C SER A 272 -11.52 -29.59 -34.46
N ALA A 273 -11.42 -28.94 -35.61
CA ALA A 273 -11.29 -29.59 -36.91
C ALA A 273 -10.29 -28.79 -37.77
N PRO A 274 -9.47 -29.45 -38.60
CA PRO A 274 -8.65 -28.75 -39.58
C PRO A 274 -9.51 -27.93 -40.55
N SER A 275 -9.01 -26.76 -40.93
CA SER A 275 -9.62 -25.89 -41.94
C SER A 275 -8.51 -25.32 -42.82
N GLY A 276 -8.14 -26.12 -43.84
CA GLY A 276 -6.91 -25.88 -44.60
C GLY A 276 -5.69 -25.98 -43.67
N ARG A 277 -4.87 -24.92 -43.64
CA ARG A 277 -3.72 -24.80 -42.72
C ARG A 277 -4.08 -24.22 -41.35
N CYS A 278 -5.34 -23.90 -41.12
CA CYS A 278 -5.83 -23.30 -39.87
C CYS A 278 -6.65 -24.31 -39.07
N THR A 279 -7.06 -23.93 -37.87
CA THR A 279 -7.95 -24.73 -37.02
C THR A 279 -9.30 -24.07 -36.89
N ARG A 280 -10.37 -24.83 -37.10
CA ARG A 280 -11.76 -24.42 -36.86
C ARG A 280 -12.25 -25.03 -35.56
N PHE A 281 -12.73 -24.19 -34.66
CA PHE A 281 -13.37 -24.58 -33.41
C PHE A 281 -14.88 -24.38 -33.54
N VAL A 282 -15.63 -25.42 -33.20
CA VAL A 282 -17.10 -25.40 -33.21
C VAL A 282 -17.56 -25.62 -31.77
N PRO A 283 -18.17 -24.62 -31.10
CA PRO A 283 -18.67 -24.80 -29.74
C PRO A 283 -19.77 -25.86 -29.71
N ASN A 284 -19.71 -26.71 -28.69
CA ASN A 284 -20.83 -27.56 -28.30
C ASN A 284 -21.85 -26.72 -27.51
N ARG A 285 -23.06 -27.22 -27.25
CA ARG A 285 -24.03 -26.49 -26.40
C ARG A 285 -23.38 -26.18 -25.03
N GLY A 286 -23.22 -24.90 -24.69
CA GLY A 286 -22.59 -24.46 -23.43
C GLY A 286 -21.52 -23.38 -23.61
N ALA A 287 -20.76 -23.09 -22.55
CA ALA A 287 -19.65 -22.14 -22.58
C ALA A 287 -18.36 -22.84 -23.03
N ALA A 288 -17.98 -22.64 -24.30
CA ALA A 288 -16.73 -23.17 -24.84
C ALA A 288 -15.53 -22.30 -24.44
N THR A 289 -14.40 -22.93 -24.15
CA THR A 289 -13.10 -22.26 -23.97
C THR A 289 -12.04 -22.89 -24.85
N VAL A 290 -11.19 -22.06 -25.46
CA VAL A 290 -10.09 -22.47 -26.33
C VAL A 290 -8.84 -21.71 -25.91
N ASP A 291 -7.85 -22.42 -25.39
CA ASP A 291 -6.58 -21.83 -24.95
C ASP A 291 -5.51 -22.08 -26.00
N LEU A 292 -4.93 -21.01 -26.52
CA LEU A 292 -3.92 -21.05 -27.57
C LEU A 292 -2.63 -20.38 -27.09
N ALA A 293 -1.49 -20.92 -27.51
CA ALA A 293 -0.22 -20.22 -27.34
C ALA A 293 -0.06 -19.14 -28.42
N LEU A 294 0.32 -17.94 -28.00
CA LEU A 294 0.73 -16.83 -28.83
C LEU A 294 2.21 -16.53 -28.52
N PRO A 295 3.15 -17.00 -29.37
CA PRO A 295 4.58 -16.75 -29.17
C PRO A 295 4.91 -15.25 -29.13
N ALA A 296 5.99 -14.87 -28.46
CA ALA A 296 6.50 -13.51 -28.50
C ALA A 296 6.81 -13.09 -29.94
N GLY A 297 6.32 -11.92 -30.36
CA GLY A 297 6.42 -11.46 -31.74
C GLY A 297 5.53 -12.18 -32.76
N GLY A 298 4.79 -13.20 -32.35
CA GLY A 298 3.85 -13.94 -33.20
C GLY A 298 2.48 -13.28 -33.29
N ALA A 299 1.61 -13.86 -34.11
CA ALA A 299 0.22 -13.41 -34.20
C ALA A 299 -0.80 -14.55 -34.38
N LEU A 300 -2.01 -14.35 -33.90
CA LEU A 300 -3.18 -15.17 -34.19
C LEU A 300 -4.14 -14.42 -35.12
N ALA A 301 -4.42 -14.99 -36.29
CA ALA A 301 -5.47 -14.52 -37.18
C ALA A 301 -6.79 -15.21 -36.81
N LEU A 302 -7.78 -14.43 -36.39
CA LEU A 302 -9.05 -14.88 -35.83
C LEU A 302 -10.22 -14.46 -36.73
N ARG A 303 -11.21 -15.34 -36.92
CA ARG A 303 -12.53 -14.98 -37.46
C ARG A 303 -13.61 -15.80 -36.79
N SER A 304 -14.57 -15.13 -36.19
CA SER A 304 -15.73 -15.73 -35.53
C SER A 304 -17.01 -15.21 -36.16
N ALA A 305 -18.06 -16.04 -36.23
CA ALA A 305 -19.39 -15.59 -36.67
C ALA A 305 -20.13 -14.74 -35.61
N ALA A 306 -19.67 -14.74 -34.36
CA ALA A 306 -20.20 -13.93 -33.26
C ALA A 306 -19.08 -13.12 -32.57
N ALA A 307 -19.46 -12.16 -31.73
CA ALA A 307 -18.49 -11.44 -30.90
C ALA A 307 -17.70 -12.43 -30.04
N LEU A 308 -16.38 -12.27 -29.99
CA LEU A 308 -15.46 -13.21 -29.36
C LEU A 308 -14.73 -12.53 -28.20
N PRO A 309 -15.08 -12.86 -26.94
CA PRO A 309 -14.31 -12.47 -25.77
C PRO A 309 -12.92 -13.11 -25.81
N VAL A 310 -11.90 -12.30 -25.56
CA VAL A 310 -10.49 -12.70 -25.52
C VAL A 310 -9.91 -12.38 -24.16
N PHE A 311 -9.36 -13.41 -23.52
CA PHE A 311 -8.67 -13.32 -22.24
C PHE A 311 -7.19 -13.65 -22.45
N LEU A 312 -6.34 -12.96 -21.70
CA LEU A 312 -4.90 -12.98 -21.85
C LEU A 312 -4.26 -13.27 -20.50
N ARG A 313 -3.22 -14.10 -20.52
CA ARG A 313 -2.27 -14.26 -19.42
C ARG A 313 -0.93 -14.68 -20.00
N ARG A 314 0.16 -14.43 -19.29
CA ARG A 314 1.49 -14.87 -19.71
C ARG A 314 2.17 -15.65 -18.62
N PHE A 315 2.21 -15.10 -17.42
CA PHE A 315 2.83 -15.74 -16.26
C PHE A 315 1.79 -16.22 -15.24
N GLY A 316 0.65 -15.55 -15.12
CA GLY A 316 -0.39 -15.84 -14.14
C GLY A 316 -1.04 -17.20 -14.34
N ASP A 317 -1.54 -17.78 -13.26
CA ASP A 317 -2.16 -19.12 -13.28
C ASP A 317 -3.61 -19.11 -13.74
N GLN A 318 -4.24 -17.94 -13.72
CA GLN A 318 -5.66 -17.74 -14.02
C GLN A 318 -5.86 -16.58 -14.98
N PHE A 319 -6.92 -16.63 -15.77
CA PHE A 319 -7.39 -15.50 -16.57
C PHE A 319 -8.17 -14.51 -15.69
N GLY A 320 -8.19 -13.23 -16.10
CA GLY A 320 -9.01 -12.22 -15.43
C GLY A 320 -10.51 -12.50 -15.52
N ALA A 321 -11.29 -11.90 -14.62
CA ALA A 321 -12.75 -12.06 -14.59
C ALA A 321 -13.46 -11.43 -15.81
N THR A 322 -12.83 -10.45 -16.45
CA THR A 322 -13.37 -9.73 -17.61
C THR A 322 -12.48 -9.96 -18.83
N PRO A 323 -13.07 -9.97 -20.05
CA PRO A 323 -12.27 -10.09 -21.26
C PRO A 323 -11.36 -8.86 -21.40
N ASN A 324 -10.12 -9.10 -21.80
CA ASN A 324 -9.16 -8.03 -22.07
C ASN A 324 -9.54 -7.26 -23.34
N LEU A 325 -10.14 -7.94 -24.31
CA LEU A 325 -10.74 -7.34 -25.50
C LEU A 325 -11.85 -8.21 -26.07
N VAL A 326 -12.66 -7.64 -26.94
CA VAL A 326 -13.72 -8.35 -27.67
C VAL A 326 -13.51 -8.17 -29.15
N VAL A 327 -13.33 -9.28 -29.88
CA VAL A 327 -13.23 -9.25 -31.34
C VAL A 327 -14.63 -9.21 -31.95
N ALA A 328 -14.86 -8.27 -32.86
CA ALA A 328 -16.15 -8.10 -33.53
C ALA A 328 -16.51 -9.29 -34.42
N ALA A 329 -17.81 -9.58 -34.53
CA ALA A 329 -18.33 -10.66 -35.37
C ALA A 329 -17.99 -10.46 -36.87
N GLY A 330 -17.73 -11.55 -37.57
CA GLY A 330 -17.58 -11.62 -39.03
C GLY A 330 -16.29 -11.04 -39.61
N ARG A 331 -15.56 -10.21 -38.86
CA ARG A 331 -14.34 -9.51 -39.31
C ARG A 331 -13.08 -10.29 -38.96
N PRO A 332 -12.22 -10.62 -39.94
CA PRO A 332 -10.89 -11.14 -39.65
C PRO A 332 -10.12 -10.14 -38.78
N THR A 333 -9.54 -10.62 -37.68
CA THR A 333 -8.75 -9.82 -36.74
C THR A 333 -7.41 -10.49 -36.52
N LEU A 334 -6.33 -9.72 -36.59
CA LEU A 334 -5.00 -10.14 -36.20
C LEU A 334 -4.76 -9.71 -34.75
N LEU A 335 -4.58 -10.68 -33.87
CA LEU A 335 -4.12 -10.49 -32.50
C LEU A 335 -2.61 -10.74 -32.47
N SER A 336 -1.81 -9.70 -32.30
CA SER A 336 -0.35 -9.81 -32.29
C SER A 336 0.23 -9.39 -30.95
N ALA A 337 1.19 -10.15 -30.45
CA ALA A 337 2.04 -9.77 -29.33
C ALA A 337 3.32 -9.13 -29.87
N ARG A 338 3.79 -8.07 -29.23
CA ARG A 338 5.14 -7.57 -29.49
C ARG A 338 6.18 -8.63 -29.13
N ALA A 339 7.33 -8.58 -29.80
CA ALA A 339 8.51 -9.30 -29.34
C ALA A 339 9.14 -8.55 -28.15
N ASP A 340 9.51 -9.29 -27.11
CA ASP A 340 10.24 -8.78 -25.95
C ASP A 340 11.26 -9.82 -25.46
N ALA A 341 11.92 -9.53 -24.35
CA ALA A 341 13.01 -10.36 -23.80
C ALA A 341 12.53 -11.63 -23.08
N SER A 342 11.22 -11.92 -23.01
CA SER A 342 10.71 -13.11 -22.34
C SER A 342 10.45 -14.25 -23.31
N GLU A 343 11.00 -15.43 -22.98
CA GLU A 343 10.78 -16.68 -23.71
C GLU A 343 9.40 -17.31 -23.46
N VAL A 344 8.67 -16.81 -22.46
CA VAL A 344 7.34 -17.32 -22.12
C VAL A 344 6.34 -16.81 -23.14
N ALA A 345 5.61 -17.72 -23.80
CA ALA A 345 4.54 -17.35 -24.72
C ALA A 345 3.31 -16.83 -23.98
N TRP A 346 2.56 -15.94 -24.61
CA TRP A 346 1.23 -15.58 -24.13
C TRP A 346 0.29 -16.79 -24.26
N THR A 347 -0.60 -16.93 -23.29
CA THR A 347 -1.77 -17.81 -23.36
C THR A 347 -3.00 -16.95 -23.65
N VAL A 348 -3.69 -17.28 -24.74
CA VAL A 348 -4.91 -16.60 -25.18
C VAL A 348 -6.08 -17.54 -24.98
N GLU A 349 -6.98 -17.23 -24.05
CA GLU A 349 -8.26 -17.92 -23.88
C GLU A 349 -9.32 -17.21 -24.72
N LEU A 350 -9.96 -17.99 -25.59
CA LEU A 350 -11.05 -17.55 -26.45
C LEU A 350 -12.33 -18.22 -25.97
N LYS A 351 -13.42 -17.45 -25.83
CA LYS A 351 -14.75 -18.00 -25.44
C LYS A 351 -15.75 -17.92 -26.59
N PRO A 352 -15.64 -18.78 -27.62
CA PRO A 352 -16.50 -18.71 -28.80
C PRO A 352 -17.93 -19.17 -28.50
N SER A 353 -18.92 -18.37 -28.89
CA SER A 353 -20.34 -18.75 -28.91
C SER A 353 -20.82 -19.20 -30.30
N ALA A 354 -19.97 -19.08 -31.32
CA ALA A 354 -20.23 -19.50 -32.69
C ALA A 354 -18.94 -20.11 -33.30
N PRO A 355 -19.00 -20.76 -34.47
CA PRO A 355 -17.79 -21.29 -35.12
C PRO A 355 -16.70 -20.23 -35.28
N LEU A 356 -15.48 -20.60 -34.87
CA LEU A 356 -14.29 -19.77 -34.84
C LEU A 356 -13.19 -20.42 -35.69
N THR A 357 -12.56 -19.67 -36.59
CA THR A 357 -11.35 -20.10 -37.31
C THR A 357 -10.15 -19.31 -36.79
N VAL A 358 -9.06 -20.03 -36.47
CA VAL A 358 -7.80 -19.46 -35.99
C VAL A 358 -6.61 -20.00 -36.78
N CYS A 359 -5.69 -19.11 -37.17
CA CYS A 359 -4.37 -19.47 -37.70
C CYS A 359 -3.28 -18.78 -36.88
N ALA A 360 -2.13 -19.41 -36.71
CA ALA A 360 -0.91 -18.78 -36.22
C ALA A 360 -0.08 -18.21 -37.38
N ARG A 361 0.47 -17.01 -37.19
CA ARG A 361 1.37 -16.33 -38.12
C ARG A 361 2.72 -16.05 -37.48
#